data_AF-A0A7J8CI33-F1
#
_entry.id   AF-A0A7J8CI33-F1
#
_cell.length_a   1.000
_cell.length_b   1.000
_cell.length_c   1.000
_cell.angle_alpha   90.00
_cell.angle_beta   90.00
_cell.angle_gamma   90.00
#
_symmetry.space_group_name_H-M   'P 1'
#
loop_
_entity.id
_entity.type
_entity.pdbx_description
1 polymer ?
#
loop_
_entity_poly.entity_id
_entity_poly.type
_entity_poly.pdbx_seq_one_letter_code
_entity_poly.pdbx_strand_id
1 'polypeptide(L)'
;MAAMATVPSSASISATATAVALGEVEDEGLLASLFRDQFPEAQWRERPDVGRYLRELSGSGLERLRREPERLAEERAQLLQQTRDLAFANYKTFIRGAECTERIHRLFGDVEASLGCLLDRLPSFQQSCRNFVKEAEEISSNRRMNTLSLNRHTEILEILEIPQLMDTCVRNSYYEEALELAAYVRRMERKYSSIPVIQVASQPRESSN
;
A
#
# COMPACT_ATOMS: atom_id res chain seq x y z
N MET A 1 23.72 23.75 -2.54
CA MET A 1 24.95 24.56 -2.41
C MET A 1 24.89 25.64 -3.47
N ALA A 2 24.59 26.87 -3.03
CA ALA A 2 24.44 28.05 -3.86
C ALA A 2 25.79 28.75 -4.05
N ALA A 3 26.08 29.22 -5.27
CA ALA A 3 27.19 30.11 -5.55
C ALA A 3 26.64 31.37 -6.22
N MET A 4 26.39 32.40 -5.41
CA MET A 4 26.15 33.78 -5.84
C MET A 4 27.50 34.43 -6.07
N ALA A 5 27.74 34.95 -7.27
CA ALA A 5 28.85 35.86 -7.55
C ALA A 5 28.27 37.20 -8.02
N THR A 6 28.37 38.15 -7.12
CA THR A 6 28.24 39.61 -7.20
C THR A 6 28.78 40.23 -8.48
N VAL A 7 27.96 41.07 -9.12
CA VAL A 7 28.36 42.08 -10.12
C VAL A 7 28.59 43.42 -9.39
N PRO A 8 29.66 44.17 -9.68
CA PRO A 8 29.89 45.46 -9.04
C PRO A 8 29.05 46.58 -9.68
N SER A 9 28.60 47.45 -8.80
CA SER A 9 27.97 48.74 -9.04
C SER A 9 28.87 49.68 -9.87
N SER A 10 28.29 50.31 -10.88
CA SER A 10 28.73 51.62 -11.37
C SER A 10 27.53 52.55 -11.46
N ALA A 11 27.56 53.56 -10.60
CA ALA A 11 26.61 54.63 -10.52
C ALA A 11 26.85 55.69 -11.60
N SER A 12 25.77 56.44 -11.88
CA SER A 12 25.71 57.77 -12.50
C SER A 12 26.09 57.91 -13.98
N ILE A 13 25.09 58.18 -14.83
CA ILE A 13 24.86 59.51 -15.40
C ILE A 13 23.35 59.71 -15.52
N SER A 14 22.80 60.55 -14.64
CA SER A 14 21.51 61.20 -14.81
C SER A 14 21.75 62.41 -15.71
N ALA A 15 21.24 62.39 -16.95
CA ALA A 15 20.90 63.57 -17.76
C ALA A 15 20.62 63.13 -19.21
N THR A 16 19.35 62.95 -19.56
CA THR A 16 18.71 63.20 -20.88
C THR A 16 17.33 62.52 -20.93
N ALA A 17 16.49 62.81 -19.94
CA ALA A 17 15.08 62.41 -19.94
C ALA A 17 14.23 63.66 -20.13
N THR A 18 14.01 64.13 -21.37
CA THR A 18 12.90 65.09 -21.67
C THR A 18 12.62 65.41 -23.16
N ALA A 19 13.13 64.68 -24.17
CA ALA A 19 12.90 65.07 -25.57
C ALA A 19 12.35 63.97 -26.53
N VAL A 20 12.11 62.74 -26.07
CA VAL A 20 11.71 61.62 -26.95
C VAL A 20 10.19 61.35 -26.96
N ALA A 21 9.42 61.94 -26.03
CA ALA A 21 8.02 61.56 -25.80
C ALA A 21 6.98 62.15 -26.78
N LEU A 22 7.36 62.96 -27.77
CA LEU A 22 6.42 63.66 -28.67
C LEU A 22 6.20 62.99 -30.03
N GLY A 23 6.97 61.95 -30.39
CA GLY A 23 6.80 61.20 -31.64
C GLY A 23 6.27 59.77 -31.48
N GLU A 24 6.34 59.19 -30.27
CA GLU A 24 6.03 57.77 -30.06
C GLU A 24 4.53 57.44 -30.14
N VAL A 25 3.64 58.42 -29.92
CA VAL A 25 2.19 58.21 -29.88
C VAL A 25 1.56 58.17 -31.28
N GLU A 26 2.12 58.90 -32.23
CA GLU A 26 1.63 58.95 -33.62
C GLU A 26 1.97 57.66 -34.37
N ASP A 27 3.18 57.12 -34.16
CA ASP A 27 3.63 55.86 -34.77
C ASP A 27 2.85 54.65 -34.25
N GLU A 28 2.47 54.63 -32.97
CA GLU A 28 1.65 53.57 -32.37
C GLU A 28 0.22 53.51 -32.96
N GLY A 29 -0.41 54.68 -33.17
CA GLY A 29 -1.73 54.78 -33.79
C GLY A 29 -1.73 54.39 -35.26
N LEU A 30 -0.64 54.69 -35.98
CA LEU A 30 -0.44 54.31 -37.38
C LEU A 30 -0.23 52.79 -37.53
N LEU A 31 0.57 52.17 -36.66
CA LEU A 31 0.77 50.73 -36.65
C LEU A 31 -0.51 49.97 -36.32
N ALA A 32 -1.30 50.45 -35.36
CA ALA A 32 -2.60 49.87 -35.05
C ALA A 32 -3.57 49.93 -36.24
N SER A 33 -3.49 50.98 -37.06
CA SER A 33 -4.36 51.14 -38.25
C SER A 33 -3.92 50.28 -39.44
N LEU A 34 -2.62 50.08 -39.66
CA LEU A 34 -2.05 49.30 -40.78
C LEU A 34 -2.20 47.79 -40.58
N PHE A 35 -2.07 47.31 -39.34
CA PHE A 35 -2.14 45.88 -39.01
C PHE A 35 -3.52 45.41 -38.54
N ARG A 36 -4.51 46.31 -38.52
CA ARG A 36 -5.88 46.08 -38.04
C ARG A 36 -6.56 44.84 -38.66
N ASP A 37 -6.24 44.55 -39.92
CA ASP A 37 -6.84 43.46 -40.68
C ASP A 37 -6.03 42.15 -40.63
N GLN A 38 -4.78 42.17 -40.16
CA GLN A 38 -3.87 41.01 -40.18
C GLN A 38 -3.53 40.48 -38.78
N PHE A 39 -3.58 41.32 -37.75
CA PHE A 39 -3.26 40.94 -36.37
C PHE A 39 -4.21 41.61 -35.36
N PRO A 40 -4.96 40.85 -34.54
CA PRO A 40 -5.79 41.43 -33.49
C PRO A 40 -4.95 42.24 -32.49
N GLU A 41 -5.34 43.48 -32.22
CA GLU A 41 -4.61 44.45 -31.37
C GLU A 41 -4.29 43.94 -29.95
N ALA A 42 -5.04 42.96 -29.46
CA ALA A 42 -4.84 42.37 -28.14
C ALA A 42 -3.58 41.49 -28.06
N GLN A 43 -3.20 40.79 -29.14
CA GLN A 43 -2.18 39.73 -29.09
C GLN A 43 -0.75 40.26 -29.05
N TRP A 44 -0.48 41.43 -29.62
CA TRP A 44 0.85 42.05 -29.57
C TRP A 44 1.02 43.02 -28.39
N ARG A 45 -0.07 43.48 -27.76
CA ARG A 45 0.01 44.18 -26.46
C ARG A 45 0.34 43.24 -25.30
N GLU A 46 -0.09 41.98 -25.36
CA GLU A 46 0.25 40.97 -24.34
C GLU A 46 1.72 40.53 -24.38
N ARG A 47 2.43 40.76 -25.50
CA ARG A 47 3.84 40.42 -25.66
C ARG A 47 4.66 41.66 -26.01
N PRO A 48 5.30 42.32 -25.04
CA PRO A 48 6.00 43.60 -25.25
C PRO A 48 7.15 43.51 -26.26
N ASP A 49 7.70 42.30 -26.45
CA ASP A 49 8.78 42.02 -27.41
C ASP A 49 8.30 42.13 -28.86
N VAL A 50 7.04 41.75 -29.11
CA VAL A 50 6.40 41.86 -30.43
C VAL A 50 6.15 43.33 -30.76
N GLY A 51 5.66 44.11 -29.79
CA GLY A 51 5.46 45.55 -29.94
C GLY A 51 6.74 46.32 -30.24
N ARG A 52 7.86 45.99 -29.56
CA ARG A 52 9.18 46.58 -29.83
C ARG A 52 9.68 46.24 -31.22
N TYR A 53 9.54 44.99 -31.65
CA TYR A 53 9.94 44.55 -32.99
C TYR A 53 9.11 45.23 -34.08
N LEU A 54 7.79 45.38 -33.89
CA LEU A 54 6.92 46.09 -34.83
C LEU A 54 7.29 47.57 -34.97
N ARG A 55 7.69 48.22 -33.87
CA ARG A 55 8.21 49.60 -33.87
C ARG A 55 9.57 49.73 -34.55
N GLU A 56 10.44 48.74 -34.40
CA GLU A 56 11.71 48.68 -35.13
C GLU A 56 11.51 48.42 -36.63
N LEU A 57 10.47 47.67 -37.01
CA LEU A 57 10.08 47.47 -38.41
C LEU A 57 9.52 48.75 -39.03
N SER A 58 8.71 49.50 -38.29
CA SER A 58 8.11 50.76 -38.78
C SER A 58 9.15 51.86 -38.97
N GLY A 59 10.22 51.86 -38.17
CA GLY A 59 11.38 52.74 -38.34
C GLY A 59 12.40 52.26 -39.39
N SER A 60 12.19 51.11 -40.02
CA SER A 60 13.11 50.52 -41.01
C SER A 60 12.71 50.89 -42.44
N GLY A 61 13.68 51.23 -43.30
CA GLY A 61 13.42 51.56 -44.71
C GLY A 61 12.84 50.38 -45.52
N LEU A 62 12.13 50.70 -46.61
CA LEU A 62 11.41 49.73 -47.47
C LEU A 62 12.28 48.55 -47.96
N GLU A 63 13.55 48.79 -48.27
CA GLU A 63 14.52 47.75 -48.65
C GLU A 63 14.84 46.77 -47.52
N ARG A 64 14.87 47.25 -46.27
CA ARG A 64 15.07 46.39 -45.11
C ARG A 64 13.82 45.56 -44.85
N LEU A 65 12.65 46.18 -44.88
CA LEU A 65 11.36 45.51 -44.70
C LEU A 65 11.11 44.41 -45.74
N ARG A 66 11.57 44.62 -46.99
CA ARG A 66 11.50 43.62 -48.06
C ARG A 66 12.40 42.40 -47.80
N ARG A 67 13.52 42.57 -47.09
CA ARG A 67 14.47 41.50 -46.73
C ARG A 67 14.15 40.83 -45.39
N GLU A 68 13.42 41.51 -44.49
CA GLU A 68 12.98 40.93 -43.22
C GLU A 68 12.27 39.56 -43.35
N PRO A 69 11.32 39.31 -44.29
CA PRO A 69 10.70 37.99 -44.41
C PRO A 69 11.69 36.90 -44.85
N GLU A 70 12.64 37.23 -45.73
CA GLU A 70 13.70 36.31 -46.15
C GLU A 70 14.63 35.99 -44.97
N ARG A 71 15.04 37.01 -44.22
CA ARG A 71 15.85 36.87 -43.01
C ARG A 71 15.16 36.03 -41.94
N LEU A 72 13.86 36.24 -41.69
CA LEU A 72 13.08 35.46 -40.73
C LEU A 72 12.93 34.01 -41.19
N ALA A 73 12.77 33.79 -42.50
CA ALA A 73 12.72 32.44 -43.06
C ALA A 73 14.07 31.72 -42.89
N GLU A 74 15.19 32.41 -43.11
CA GLU A 74 16.54 31.88 -42.89
C GLU A 74 16.81 31.58 -41.41
N GLU A 75 16.48 32.51 -40.50
CA GLU A 75 16.65 32.31 -39.06
C GLU A 75 15.77 31.17 -38.55
N ARG A 76 14.53 31.09 -38.99
CA ARG A 76 13.64 29.96 -38.69
C ARG A 76 14.23 28.65 -39.21
N ALA A 77 14.76 28.63 -40.43
CA ALA A 77 15.40 27.44 -40.98
C ALA A 77 16.62 27.02 -40.16
N GLN A 78 17.44 27.98 -39.72
CA GLN A 78 18.58 27.73 -38.84
C GLN A 78 18.16 27.18 -37.48
N LEU A 79 17.15 27.76 -36.82
CA LEU A 79 16.62 27.26 -35.55
C LEU A 79 16.05 25.85 -35.67
N LEU A 80 15.36 25.56 -36.78
CA LEU A 80 14.87 24.21 -37.07
C LEU A 80 16.03 23.22 -37.27
N GLN A 81 17.08 23.63 -37.98
CA GLN A 81 18.28 22.82 -38.17
C GLN A 81 18.97 22.55 -36.82
N GLN A 82 19.19 23.59 -36.00
CA GLN A 82 19.77 23.47 -34.67
C GLN A 82 18.95 22.56 -33.75
N THR A 83 17.62 22.68 -33.79
CA THR A 83 16.72 21.82 -33.01
C THR A 83 16.80 20.36 -33.48
N ARG A 84 16.88 20.13 -34.79
CA ARG A 84 17.09 18.79 -35.35
C ARG A 84 18.44 18.22 -34.95
N ASP A 85 19.51 19.00 -35.07
CA ASP A 85 20.85 18.57 -34.69
C ASP A 85 20.93 18.27 -33.19
N LEU A 86 20.29 19.07 -32.35
CA LEU A 86 20.17 18.81 -30.92
C LEU A 86 19.35 17.55 -30.64
N ALA A 87 18.25 17.34 -31.36
CA ALA A 87 17.44 16.14 -31.27
C ALA A 87 18.22 14.91 -31.75
N PHE A 88 19.04 15.00 -32.80
CA PHE A 88 19.91 13.93 -33.28
C PHE A 88 21.14 13.70 -32.38
N ALA A 89 21.66 14.74 -31.72
CA ALA A 89 22.71 14.55 -30.73
C ALA A 89 22.19 13.81 -29.50
N ASN A 90 20.93 14.08 -29.12
CA ASN A 90 20.32 13.59 -27.88
C ASN A 90 19.21 12.55 -28.08
N TYR A 91 18.96 12.00 -29.27
CA TYR A 91 17.83 11.07 -29.48
C TYR A 91 17.92 9.84 -28.57
N LYS A 92 19.14 9.39 -28.25
CA LYS A 92 19.38 8.26 -27.34
C LYS A 92 18.88 8.54 -25.92
N THR A 93 18.95 9.78 -25.43
CA THR A 93 18.43 10.12 -24.10
C THR A 93 16.92 10.18 -24.09
N PHE A 94 16.30 10.67 -25.18
CA PHE A 94 14.84 10.63 -25.35
C PHE A 94 14.31 9.20 -25.41
N ILE A 95 14.94 8.31 -26.20
CA ILE A 95 14.57 6.90 -26.27
C ILE A 95 14.72 6.23 -24.90
N ARG A 96 15.90 6.39 -24.27
CA ARG A 96 16.12 5.83 -22.92
C ARG A 96 15.16 6.39 -21.88
N GLY A 97 14.78 7.66 -21.99
CA GLY A 97 13.78 8.29 -21.13
C GLY A 97 12.43 7.61 -21.29
N ALA A 98 11.95 7.46 -22.52
CA ALA A 98 10.70 6.78 -22.83
C ALA A 98 10.71 5.30 -22.40
N GLU A 99 11.78 4.57 -22.68
CA GLU A 99 11.96 3.18 -22.25
C GLU A 99 11.98 3.03 -20.72
N CYS A 100 12.65 3.95 -20.01
CA CYS A 100 12.65 3.97 -18.55
C CYS A 100 11.25 4.25 -18.00
N THR A 101 10.52 5.22 -18.57
CA THR A 101 9.14 5.51 -18.17
C THR A 101 8.23 4.30 -18.41
N GLU A 102 8.34 3.65 -19.57
CA GLU A 102 7.57 2.44 -19.87
C GLU A 102 7.91 1.30 -18.91
N ARG A 103 9.20 1.08 -18.62
CA ARG A 103 9.63 0.06 -17.66
C ARG A 103 9.09 0.34 -16.26
N ILE A 104 9.12 1.60 -15.82
CA ILE A 104 8.57 2.00 -14.53
C ILE A 104 7.06 1.71 -14.47
N HIS A 105 6.30 2.05 -15.52
CA HIS A 105 4.87 1.74 -15.58
C HIS A 105 4.57 0.24 -15.49
N ARG A 106 5.36 -0.60 -16.18
CA ARG A 106 5.21 -2.05 -16.09
C ARG A 106 5.51 -2.57 -14.68
N LEU A 107 6.60 -2.10 -14.06
CA LEU A 107 6.96 -2.47 -12.69
C LEU A 107 5.88 -2.08 -11.68
N PHE A 108 5.28 -0.89 -11.83
CA PHE A 108 4.15 -0.51 -10.98
C PHE A 108 2.95 -1.42 -11.20
N GLY A 109 2.63 -1.80 -12.44
CA GLY A 109 1.59 -2.78 -12.73
C GLY A 109 1.85 -4.15 -12.09
N ASP A 110 3.09 -4.64 -12.13
CA ASP A 110 3.48 -5.90 -11.47
C ASP A 110 3.36 -5.80 -9.94
N VAL A 111 3.78 -4.66 -9.37
CA VAL A 111 3.63 -4.39 -7.93
C VAL A 111 2.15 -4.34 -7.54
N GLU A 112 1.31 -3.66 -8.30
CA GLU A 112 -0.14 -3.60 -8.06
C GLU A 112 -0.78 -4.99 -8.14
N ALA A 113 -0.41 -5.79 -9.15
CA ALA A 113 -0.92 -7.15 -9.29
C ALA A 113 -0.47 -8.06 -8.13
N SER A 114 0.81 -7.97 -7.71
CA SER A 114 1.33 -8.73 -6.58
C SER A 114 0.71 -8.32 -5.25
N LEU A 115 0.47 -7.02 -5.05
CA LEU A 115 -0.25 -6.49 -3.89
C LEU A 115 -1.70 -6.95 -3.89
N GLY A 116 -2.38 -6.93 -5.04
CA GLY A 116 -3.72 -7.49 -5.20
C GLY A 116 -3.77 -8.97 -4.80
N CYS A 117 -2.84 -9.78 -5.32
CA CYS A 117 -2.73 -11.19 -4.96
C CYS A 117 -2.49 -11.41 -3.46
N LEU A 118 -1.68 -10.55 -2.83
CA LEU A 118 -1.40 -10.63 -1.40
C LEU A 118 -2.65 -10.29 -0.57
N LEU A 119 -3.37 -9.24 -0.95
CA LEU A 119 -4.62 -8.84 -0.31
C LEU A 119 -5.69 -9.93 -0.44
N ASP A 120 -5.77 -10.61 -1.57
CA ASP A 120 -6.73 -11.71 -1.77
C ASP A 120 -6.35 -12.96 -0.96
N ARG A 121 -5.05 -13.21 -0.74
CA ARG A 121 -4.55 -14.36 0.05
C ARG A 121 -4.54 -14.13 1.56
N LEU A 122 -4.56 -12.88 2.02
CA LEU A 122 -4.50 -12.56 3.45
C LEU A 122 -5.73 -13.11 4.23
N PRO A 123 -6.97 -13.01 3.73
CA PRO A 123 -8.15 -13.58 4.39
C PRO A 123 -8.08 -15.12 4.48
N SER A 124 -7.64 -15.80 3.42
CA SER A 124 -7.52 -17.27 3.46
C SER A 124 -6.43 -17.70 4.43
N PHE A 125 -5.31 -16.99 4.49
CA PHE A 125 -4.26 -17.22 5.48
C PHE A 125 -4.77 -17.00 6.91
N GLN A 126 -5.48 -15.89 7.16
CA GLN A 126 -6.09 -15.61 8.45
C GLN A 126 -7.08 -16.70 8.86
N GLN A 127 -7.89 -17.21 7.93
CA GLN A 127 -8.82 -18.30 8.20
C GLN A 127 -8.09 -19.60 8.54
N SER A 128 -7.03 -19.95 7.80
CA SER A 128 -6.19 -21.10 8.11
C SER A 128 -5.54 -20.99 9.49
N CYS A 129 -5.05 -19.81 9.87
CA CYS A 129 -4.52 -19.57 11.22
C CYS A 129 -5.59 -19.76 12.29
N ARG A 130 -6.82 -19.26 12.08
CA ARG A 130 -7.93 -19.46 13.02
C ARG A 130 -8.30 -20.94 13.18
N ASN A 131 -8.32 -21.69 12.07
CA ASN A 131 -8.59 -23.11 12.11
C ASN A 131 -7.48 -23.87 12.85
N PHE A 132 -6.22 -23.55 12.57
CA PHE A 132 -5.07 -24.13 13.26
C PHE A 132 -5.13 -23.92 14.77
N VAL A 133 -5.47 -22.70 15.23
CA VAL A 133 -5.62 -22.42 16.67
C VAL A 133 -6.73 -23.26 17.28
N LYS A 134 -7.88 -23.39 16.62
CA LYS A 134 -8.98 -24.23 17.11
C LYS A 134 -8.59 -25.70 17.22
N GLU A 135 -7.95 -26.24 16.19
CA GLU A 135 -7.46 -27.62 16.20
C GLU A 135 -6.39 -27.84 17.29
N ALA A 136 -5.47 -26.89 17.46
CA ALA A 136 -4.46 -26.94 18.51
C ALA A 136 -5.09 -26.91 19.92
N GLU A 137 -6.12 -26.07 20.14
CA GLU A 137 -6.87 -26.03 21.39
C GLU A 137 -7.58 -27.36 21.66
N GLU A 138 -8.24 -27.94 20.65
CA GLU A 138 -8.90 -29.25 20.78
C GLU A 138 -7.89 -30.37 21.12
N ILE A 139 -6.77 -30.43 20.40
CA ILE A 139 -5.69 -31.38 20.68
C ILE A 139 -5.14 -31.18 22.10
N SER A 140 -4.96 -29.92 22.53
CA SER A 140 -4.47 -29.61 23.88
C SER A 140 -5.45 -30.06 24.96
N SER A 141 -6.75 -29.88 24.73
CA SER A 141 -7.83 -30.30 25.63
C SER A 141 -7.89 -31.83 25.73
N ASN A 142 -7.86 -32.51 24.59
CA ASN A 142 -7.85 -33.97 24.52
C ASN A 142 -6.62 -34.55 25.21
N ARG A 143 -5.44 -33.95 24.98
CA ARG A 143 -4.20 -34.34 25.66
C ARG A 143 -4.32 -34.13 27.16
N ARG A 144 -4.85 -33.00 27.61
CA ARG A 144 -5.07 -32.71 29.04
C ARG A 144 -5.99 -33.75 29.68
N MET A 145 -7.09 -34.09 29.04
CA MET A 145 -8.03 -35.12 29.50
C MET A 145 -7.37 -36.50 29.56
N ASN A 146 -6.61 -36.86 28.53
CA ASN A 146 -5.89 -38.14 28.49
C ASN A 146 -4.80 -38.21 29.59
N THR A 147 -4.00 -37.15 29.75
CA THR A 147 -3.01 -37.08 30.84
C THR A 147 -3.67 -37.15 32.22
N LEU A 148 -4.81 -36.48 32.43
CA LEU A 148 -5.55 -36.57 33.70
C LEU A 148 -6.04 -38.00 33.95
N SER A 149 -6.59 -38.65 32.91
CA SER A 149 -7.07 -40.03 32.99
C SER A 149 -5.92 -40.99 33.31
N LEU A 150 -4.76 -40.81 32.66
CA LEU A 150 -3.57 -41.61 32.91
C LEU A 150 -3.02 -41.37 34.32
N ASN A 151 -3.02 -40.13 34.82
CA ASN A 151 -2.56 -39.83 36.18
C ASN A 151 -3.48 -40.43 37.26
N ARG A 152 -4.78 -40.56 36.99
CA ARG A 152 -5.78 -41.09 37.93
C ARG A 152 -6.20 -42.53 37.62
N HIS A 153 -5.56 -43.20 36.67
CA HIS A 153 -5.98 -44.53 36.21
C HIS A 153 -5.98 -45.58 37.33
N THR A 154 -5.02 -45.50 38.26
CA THR A 154 -4.93 -46.42 39.41
C THR A 154 -6.10 -46.24 40.35
N GLU A 155 -6.45 -44.99 40.72
CA GLU A 155 -7.62 -44.69 41.55
C GLU A 155 -8.93 -45.15 40.88
N ILE A 156 -9.02 -45.02 39.55
CA ILE A 156 -10.16 -45.50 38.78
C ILE A 156 -10.24 -47.04 38.82
N LEU A 157 -9.11 -47.74 38.69
CA LEU A 157 -9.06 -49.20 38.79
C LEU A 157 -9.45 -49.69 40.19
N GLU A 158 -8.95 -49.05 41.24
CA GLU A 158 -9.32 -49.39 42.63
C GLU A 158 -10.84 -49.37 42.83
N ILE A 159 -11.52 -48.34 42.30
CA ILE A 159 -12.99 -48.24 42.37
C ILE A 159 -13.68 -49.38 41.59
N LEU A 160 -13.11 -49.77 40.43
CA LEU A 160 -13.64 -50.85 39.59
C LEU A 160 -13.42 -52.24 40.18
N GLU A 161 -12.44 -52.41 41.08
CA GLU A 161 -12.12 -53.68 41.75
C GLU A 161 -12.98 -53.96 42.99
N ILE A 162 -13.61 -52.93 43.58
CA ILE A 162 -14.45 -53.07 44.78
C ILE A 162 -15.50 -54.21 44.69
N PRO A 163 -16.24 -54.41 43.58
CA PRO A 163 -17.20 -55.51 43.49
C PRO A 163 -16.55 -56.89 43.55
N GLN A 164 -15.33 -57.05 43.02
CA GLN A 164 -14.59 -58.32 43.08
C GLN A 164 -14.05 -58.59 44.48
N LEU A 165 -13.57 -57.55 45.16
CA LEU A 165 -13.16 -57.62 46.56
C LEU A 165 -14.35 -58.00 47.46
N MET A 166 -15.52 -57.40 47.23
CA MET A 166 -16.76 -57.71 47.94
C MET A 166 -17.12 -59.19 47.83
N ASP A 167 -17.12 -59.76 46.61
CA ASP A 167 -17.42 -61.19 46.39
C ASP A 167 -16.41 -62.11 47.10
N THR A 168 -15.13 -61.71 47.11
CA THR A 168 -14.07 -62.46 47.81
C THR A 168 -14.25 -62.42 49.34
N CYS A 169 -14.59 -61.27 49.92
CA CYS A 169 -14.85 -61.13 51.35
C CYS A 169 -16.05 -61.97 51.81
N VAL A 170 -17.15 -61.96 51.04
CA VAL A 170 -18.36 -62.76 51.35
C VAL A 170 -18.06 -64.25 51.28
N ARG A 171 -17.34 -64.71 50.24
CA ARG A 171 -17.00 -66.14 50.07
C ARG A 171 -16.06 -66.67 51.16
N ASN A 172 -15.19 -65.82 51.70
CA ASN A 172 -14.23 -66.18 52.75
C ASN A 172 -14.76 -65.94 54.18
N SER A 173 -16.05 -65.56 54.34
CA SER A 173 -16.69 -65.25 55.63
C SER A 173 -16.11 -64.03 56.38
N TYR A 174 -15.46 -63.12 55.66
CA TYR A 174 -14.98 -61.82 56.16
C TYR A 174 -16.12 -60.79 56.11
N TYR A 175 -17.11 -60.95 56.99
CA TYR A 175 -18.34 -60.16 56.96
C TYR A 175 -18.16 -58.72 57.45
N GLU A 176 -17.19 -58.47 58.32
CA GLU A 176 -16.92 -57.14 58.87
C GLU A 176 -16.35 -56.22 57.77
N GLU A 177 -15.36 -56.71 57.04
CA GLU A 177 -14.72 -56.03 55.90
C GLU A 177 -15.71 -55.83 54.74
N ALA A 178 -16.59 -56.80 54.50
CA ALA A 178 -17.67 -56.66 53.52
C ALA A 178 -18.66 -55.54 53.90
N LEU A 179 -18.97 -55.39 55.19
CA LEU A 179 -19.87 -54.35 55.70
C LEU A 179 -19.24 -52.96 55.57
N GLU A 180 -17.93 -52.83 55.81
CA GLU A 180 -17.17 -51.59 55.58
C GLU A 180 -17.15 -51.18 54.11
N LEU A 181 -16.85 -52.12 53.21
CA LEU A 181 -16.88 -51.88 51.76
C LEU A 181 -18.28 -51.44 51.30
N ALA A 182 -19.34 -52.05 51.83
CA ALA A 182 -20.72 -51.70 51.48
C ALA A 182 -21.08 -50.28 51.97
N ALA A 183 -20.61 -49.89 53.15
CA ALA A 183 -20.78 -48.53 53.68
C ALA A 183 -20.01 -47.50 52.83
N TYR A 184 -18.82 -47.85 52.36
CA TYR A 184 -18.01 -47.01 51.46
C TYR A 184 -18.72 -46.76 50.12
N VAL A 185 -19.18 -47.82 49.46
CA VAL A 185 -19.90 -47.73 48.17
C VAL A 185 -21.19 -46.92 48.30
N ARG A 186 -21.99 -47.12 49.36
CA ARG A 186 -23.20 -46.31 49.61
C ARG A 186 -22.91 -44.84 49.85
N ARG A 187 -21.77 -44.48 50.47
CA ARG A 187 -21.34 -43.08 50.63
C ARG A 187 -20.92 -42.48 49.29
N MET A 188 -20.26 -43.26 48.44
CA MET A 188 -19.81 -42.86 47.11
C MET A 188 -21.00 -42.64 46.16
N GLU A 189 -21.98 -43.55 46.16
CA GLU A 189 -23.23 -43.46 45.37
C GLU A 189 -24.01 -42.18 45.68
N ARG A 190 -24.12 -41.80 46.97
CA ARG A 190 -24.81 -40.57 47.39
C ARG A 190 -24.12 -39.30 46.92
N LYS A 191 -22.79 -39.32 46.80
CA LYS A 191 -21.99 -38.15 46.38
C LYS A 191 -21.88 -38.03 44.86
N TYR A 192 -21.88 -39.16 44.14
CA TYR A 192 -21.56 -39.21 42.72
C TYR A 192 -22.63 -39.95 41.89
N SER A 193 -23.90 -39.78 42.25
CA SER A 193 -25.05 -40.46 41.64
C SER A 193 -25.22 -40.24 40.12
N SER A 194 -24.58 -39.21 39.58
CA SER A 194 -24.60 -38.87 38.14
C SER A 194 -23.69 -39.74 37.28
N ILE A 195 -22.76 -40.50 37.88
CA ILE A 195 -21.77 -41.30 37.14
C ILE A 195 -22.28 -42.74 37.01
N PRO A 196 -22.60 -43.24 35.80
CA PRO A 196 -23.20 -44.57 35.60
C PRO A 196 -22.32 -45.71 36.13
N VAL A 197 -21.00 -45.57 36.02
CA VAL A 197 -20.02 -46.58 36.47
C VAL A 197 -20.11 -46.85 37.98
N ILE A 198 -20.43 -45.82 38.77
CA ILE A 198 -20.56 -45.94 40.24
C ILE A 198 -21.85 -46.68 40.61
N GLN A 199 -22.91 -46.54 39.82
CA GLN A 199 -24.15 -47.31 40.00
C GLN A 199 -23.95 -48.80 39.70
N VAL A 200 -23.12 -49.12 38.71
CA VAL A 200 -22.76 -50.51 38.38
C VAL A 200 -21.89 -51.14 39.48
N ALA A 201 -21.00 -50.36 40.10
CA ALA A 201 -20.19 -50.84 41.23
C ALA A 201 -21.00 -51.05 42.53
N SER A 202 -22.14 -50.35 42.69
CA SER A 202 -23.04 -50.53 43.84
C SER A 202 -24.03 -51.67 43.70
N GLN A 203 -24.28 -52.14 42.48
CA GLN A 203 -25.10 -53.32 42.27
C GLN A 203 -24.27 -54.56 42.60
N PRO A 204 -24.69 -55.41 43.56
CA PRO A 204 -24.11 -56.73 43.66
C PRO A 204 -24.35 -57.40 42.31
N ARG A 205 -23.28 -57.91 41.68
CA ARG A 205 -23.44 -58.83 40.55
C ARG A 205 -24.14 -60.05 41.13
N GLU A 206 -25.46 -60.08 41.03
CA GLU A 206 -26.26 -61.24 41.39
C GLU A 206 -25.66 -62.41 40.64
N SER A 207 -25.04 -63.31 41.40
CA SER A 207 -24.62 -64.62 40.94
C SER A 207 -25.88 -65.33 40.46
N SER A 208 -26.16 -65.18 39.17
CA SER A 208 -27.08 -66.03 38.44
C SER A 208 -26.52 -67.46 38.54
N ASN A 209 -27.08 -68.23 39.47
CA ASN A 209 -27.21 -69.68 39.33
C ASN A 209 -28.50 -69.97 38.57
#